data_AF-B4K164-F1
#
_entry.id   AF-B4K164-F1
#
_cell.length_a   1.000
_cell.length_b   1.000
_cell.length_c   1.000
_cell.angle_alpha   90.00
_cell.angle_beta   90.00
_cell.angle_gamma   90.00
#
_symmetry.space_group_name_H-M   'P 1'
#
loop_
_entity.id
_entity.type
_entity.pdbx_description
1 polymer ?
#
loop_
_entity_poly.entity_id
_entity_poly.type
_entity_poly.pdbx_seq_one_letter_code
_entity_poly.pdbx_strand_id
1 'polypeptide(L)'
;MVLNSPADIDDAAELFLRNINVAAEYSILGQLACSPPSPTQPLLKPEVLDLVRHKRALRRRYMRSRNPLDLRDFRRAAYELRTLLFDIKSKYFQDMLRNTDPNKNHGFNLWKATRCVKRQPLRRIPIMRPDNTWCRSDAEIASAFADELEGRFTPFALASPSQVQDTETFLNADLAPIQAITPIAPGEVAYRFADLSPLKPLAMMALTAELLRPSQRRE
;
A
#
# COMPACT_ATOMS: atom_id res chain seq x y z
N MET A 1 18.15 6.15 9.56
CA MET A 1 18.90 7.33 9.99
C MET A 1 19.22 7.09 11.44
N VAL A 2 20.48 6.77 11.75
CA VAL A 2 20.89 6.46 13.12
C VAL A 2 21.32 7.80 13.72
N LEU A 3 20.58 8.28 14.71
CA LEU A 3 20.86 9.55 15.41
C LEU A 3 22.01 9.28 16.39
N ASN A 4 23.24 9.60 15.98
CA ASN A 4 24.45 9.21 16.71
C ASN A 4 25.10 10.38 17.45
N SER A 5 24.70 11.62 17.15
CA SER A 5 25.21 12.86 17.73
C SER A 5 24.08 13.74 18.23
N PRO A 6 24.27 14.54 19.30
CA PRO A 6 23.30 15.55 19.71
C PRO A 6 22.94 16.52 18.58
N ALA A 7 23.88 16.85 17.69
CA ALA A 7 23.60 17.68 16.51
C ALA A 7 22.65 17.00 15.51
N ASP A 8 22.70 15.66 15.39
CA ASP A 8 21.78 14.93 14.50
C ASP A 8 20.33 15.00 15.01
N ILE A 9 20.14 15.15 16.32
CA ILE A 9 18.83 15.29 16.96
C ILE A 9 18.26 16.66 16.64
N ASP A 10 19.07 17.71 16.74
CA ASP A 10 18.67 19.08 16.39
C ASP A 10 18.35 19.20 14.89
N ASP A 11 19.19 18.64 14.02
CA ASP A 11 18.94 18.59 12.57
C ASP A 11 17.65 17.82 12.23
N ALA A 12 17.40 16.70 12.91
CA ALA A 12 16.18 15.92 12.72
C ALA A 12 14.94 16.66 13.23
N ALA A 13 15.06 17.39 14.35
CA ALA A 13 13.99 18.21 14.90
C ALA A 13 13.65 19.39 13.98
N GLU A 14 14.67 20.07 13.44
CA GLU A 14 14.47 21.14 12.45
C GLU A 14 13.83 20.62 11.16
N LEU A 15 14.28 19.47 10.66
CA LEU A 15 13.71 18.83 9.47
C LEU A 15 12.25 18.45 9.72
N PHE A 16 11.94 17.90 10.90
CA PHE A 16 10.58 17.55 11.29
C PHE A 16 9.66 18.78 11.37
N LEU A 17 10.09 19.84 12.04
CA LEU A 17 9.34 21.10 12.14
C LEU A 17 9.13 21.74 10.77
N ARG A 18 10.15 21.73 9.92
CA ARG A 18 10.05 22.20 8.54
C ARG A 18 9.00 21.40 7.75
N ASN A 19 8.98 20.07 7.88
CA ASN A 19 8.00 19.23 7.20
C ASN A 19 6.57 19.48 7.68
N ILE A 20 6.37 19.71 8.98
CA ILE A 20 5.06 20.07 9.54
C ILE A 20 4.59 21.40 8.96
N ASN A 21 5.45 22.42 8.95
CA ASN A 21 5.10 23.74 8.44
C ASN A 21 4.78 23.69 6.94
N VAL A 22 5.58 22.98 6.15
CA VAL A 22 5.33 22.77 4.72
C VAL A 22 3.99 22.03 4.50
N ALA A 23 3.70 20.99 5.29
CA ALA A 23 2.43 20.28 5.19
C ALA A 23 1.22 21.16 5.59
N ALA A 24 1.38 22.00 6.61
CA ALA A 24 0.37 22.97 7.03
C ALA A 24 0.12 24.02 5.94
N GLU A 25 1.17 24.57 5.32
CA GLU A 25 1.06 25.49 4.19
C GLU A 25 0.29 24.86 3.01
N TYR A 26 0.61 23.61 2.66
CA TYR A 26 -0.14 22.87 1.62
C TYR A 26 -1.60 22.59 1.99
N SER A 27 -1.93 22.53 3.28
CA SER A 27 -3.29 22.30 3.77
C SER A 27 -4.12 23.59 3.85
N ILE A 28 -3.49 24.71 4.22
CA ILE A 28 -4.13 26.04 4.35
C ILE A 28 -4.42 26.67 2.98
N LEU A 29 -3.59 26.38 1.97
CA LEU A 29 -3.82 26.81 0.57
C LEU A 29 -4.97 26.06 -0.12
N GLY A 30 -5.93 25.52 0.65
CA GLY A 30 -7.25 25.08 0.24
C GLY A 30 -7.40 24.71 -1.24
N GLN A 31 -7.37 23.41 -1.54
CA GLN A 31 -7.71 22.91 -2.88
C GLN A 31 -6.86 23.57 -3.99
N LEU A 32 -5.54 23.54 -3.89
CA LEU A 32 -4.77 23.49 -5.13
C LEU A 32 -5.22 22.23 -5.87
N ALA A 33 -5.78 22.44 -7.06
CA ALA A 33 -6.20 21.39 -7.98
C ALA A 33 -5.22 20.23 -7.86
N CYS A 34 -5.75 19.01 -7.65
CA CYS A 34 -5.04 17.74 -7.71
C CYS A 34 -3.79 17.91 -8.56
N SER A 35 -2.60 17.72 -7.97
CA SER A 35 -1.26 17.71 -8.62
C SER A 35 -1.35 17.97 -10.12
N PRO A 36 -0.72 19.04 -10.68
CA PRO A 36 -0.85 19.40 -12.09
C PRO A 36 -0.88 18.12 -12.91
N PRO A 37 -1.94 17.87 -13.71
CA PRO A 37 -2.20 16.56 -14.28
C PRO A 37 -0.88 16.09 -14.86
N SER A 38 -0.26 15.08 -14.22
CA SER A 38 1.04 14.57 -14.66
C SER A 38 0.89 14.40 -16.16
N PRO A 39 1.77 15.01 -16.98
CA PRO A 39 1.48 15.24 -18.39
C PRO A 39 0.78 14.01 -18.94
N THR A 40 -0.49 14.16 -19.31
CA THR A 40 -1.43 13.06 -19.62
C THR A 40 -1.02 12.28 -20.87
N GLN A 41 0.19 12.55 -21.38
CA GLN A 41 0.84 11.81 -22.43
C GLN A 41 1.72 10.76 -21.77
N PRO A 42 1.45 9.47 -22.03
CA PRO A 42 2.22 8.41 -21.40
C PRO A 42 3.69 8.53 -21.81
N LEU A 43 4.56 8.09 -20.91
CA LEU A 43 6.00 7.81 -21.07
C LEU A 43 6.33 6.80 -22.21
N LEU A 44 5.45 6.65 -23.20
CA LEU A 44 5.54 5.73 -24.31
C LEU A 44 5.83 6.51 -25.59
N LYS A 45 6.74 5.98 -26.41
CA LYS A 45 7.11 6.55 -27.70
C LYS A 45 5.86 6.75 -28.59
N PRO A 46 5.81 7.81 -29.41
CA PRO A 46 4.65 8.12 -30.28
C PRO A 46 4.27 6.93 -31.18
N GLU A 47 5.27 6.21 -31.70
CA GLU A 47 5.10 4.99 -32.51
C GLU A 47 4.21 3.93 -31.83
N VAL A 48 4.36 3.74 -30.50
CA VAL A 48 3.56 2.80 -29.72
C VAL A 48 2.10 3.24 -29.70
N LEU A 49 1.87 4.55 -29.52
CA LEU A 49 0.54 5.13 -29.43
C LEU A 49 -0.20 5.05 -30.76
N ASP A 50 0.50 5.29 -31.86
CA ASP A 50 -0.05 5.16 -33.20
C ASP A 50 -0.44 3.72 -33.50
N LEU A 51 0.39 2.76 -33.11
CA LEU A 51 0.08 1.34 -33.26
C LEU A 51 -1.12 0.91 -32.37
N VAL A 52 -1.24 1.46 -31.15
CA VAL A 52 -2.42 1.26 -30.30
C VAL A 52 -3.67 1.82 -30.96
N ARG A 53 -3.62 3.04 -31.50
CA ARG A 53 -4.73 3.69 -32.21
C ARG A 53 -5.13 2.87 -33.45
N HIS A 54 -4.16 2.42 -34.24
CA HIS A 54 -4.36 1.59 -35.41
C HIS A 54 -5.01 0.24 -35.05
N LYS A 55 -4.49 -0.47 -34.04
CA LYS A 55 -5.10 -1.71 -33.53
C LYS A 55 -6.55 -1.51 -33.09
N ARG A 56 -6.84 -0.41 -32.38
CA ARG A 56 -8.21 -0.08 -31.94
C ARG A 56 -9.12 0.22 -33.13
N ALA A 57 -8.62 0.88 -34.17
CA ALA A 57 -9.37 1.15 -35.40
C ALA A 57 -9.70 -0.16 -36.14
N LEU A 58 -8.73 -1.06 -36.32
CA LEU A 58 -8.94 -2.37 -36.93
C LEU A 58 -9.92 -3.23 -36.13
N ARG A 59 -9.86 -3.21 -34.79
CA ARG A 59 -10.85 -3.87 -33.94
C ARG A 59 -12.26 -3.34 -34.22
N ARG A 60 -12.44 -2.01 -34.28
CA ARG A 60 -13.74 -1.39 -34.60
C ARG A 60 -14.23 -1.76 -35.99
N ARG A 61 -13.33 -1.91 -36.96
CA ARG A 61 -13.66 -2.36 -38.33
C ARG A 61 -14.13 -3.81 -38.32
N TYR A 62 -13.34 -4.73 -37.75
CA TYR A 62 -13.68 -6.14 -37.64
C TYR A 62 -15.00 -6.38 -36.87
N MET A 63 -15.23 -5.64 -35.77
CA MET A 63 -16.48 -5.79 -35.00
C MET A 63 -17.72 -5.43 -35.81
N ARG A 64 -17.60 -4.50 -36.77
CA ARG A 64 -18.70 -4.10 -37.67
C ARG A 64 -18.85 -5.06 -38.85
N SER A 65 -17.76 -5.42 -39.51
CA SER A 65 -17.79 -6.21 -40.75
C SER A 65 -17.88 -7.72 -40.52
N ARG A 66 -17.37 -8.22 -39.39
CA ARG A 66 -17.16 -9.65 -39.08
C ARG A 66 -16.39 -10.43 -40.16
N ASN A 67 -15.66 -9.73 -41.03
CA ASN A 67 -14.91 -10.34 -42.14
C ASN A 67 -13.58 -10.97 -41.65
N PRO A 68 -13.21 -12.18 -42.10
CA PRO A 68 -11.94 -12.83 -41.75
C PRO A 68 -10.67 -12.04 -42.16
N LEU A 69 -10.71 -11.26 -43.25
CA LEU A 69 -9.58 -10.42 -43.65
C LEU A 69 -9.32 -9.29 -42.66
N ASP A 70 -10.38 -8.65 -42.17
CA ASP A 70 -10.28 -7.61 -41.14
C ASP A 70 -9.78 -8.20 -39.80
N LEU A 71 -10.14 -9.46 -39.50
CA LEU A 71 -9.60 -10.19 -38.34
C LEU A 71 -8.09 -10.44 -38.48
N ARG A 72 -7.64 -10.85 -39.66
CA ARG A 72 -6.21 -11.06 -39.96
C ARG A 72 -5.43 -9.78 -39.72
N ASP A 73 -5.91 -8.66 -40.24
CA ASP A 73 -5.24 -7.37 -40.10
C ASP A 73 -5.22 -6.91 -38.64
N PHE A 74 -6.33 -7.08 -37.91
CA PHE A 74 -6.37 -6.83 -36.46
C PHE A 74 -5.36 -7.70 -35.68
N ARG A 75 -5.30 -9.00 -35.97
CA ARG A 75 -4.36 -9.93 -35.32
C ARG A 75 -2.91 -9.56 -35.61
N ARG A 76 -2.60 -9.17 -36.84
CA ARG A 76 -1.28 -8.68 -37.24
C ARG A 76 -0.87 -7.45 -36.42
N ALA A 77 -1.71 -6.40 -36.40
CA ALA A 77 -1.44 -5.20 -35.62
C ALA A 77 -1.34 -5.49 -34.10
N ALA A 78 -2.12 -6.45 -33.59
CA ALA A 78 -2.04 -6.89 -32.21
C ALA A 78 -0.72 -7.61 -31.89
N TYR A 79 -0.23 -8.44 -32.81
CA TYR A 79 1.06 -9.11 -32.69
C TYR A 79 2.22 -8.11 -32.74
N GLU A 80 2.21 -7.21 -33.72
CA GLU A 80 3.22 -6.15 -33.87
C GLU A 80 3.32 -5.30 -32.58
N LEU A 81 2.18 -4.90 -32.02
CA LEU A 81 2.16 -4.15 -30.75
C LEU A 81 2.73 -4.97 -29.59
N ARG A 82 2.38 -6.25 -29.51
CA ARG A 82 2.87 -7.14 -28.44
C ARG A 82 4.38 -7.29 -28.51
N THR A 83 4.92 -7.53 -29.70
CA THR A 83 6.36 -7.67 -29.93
C THR A 83 7.10 -6.39 -29.56
N LEU A 84 6.62 -5.24 -30.04
CA LEU A 84 7.24 -3.95 -29.76
C LEU A 84 7.23 -3.61 -28.25
N LEU A 85 6.12 -3.88 -27.55
CA LEU A 85 6.06 -3.70 -26.09
C LEU A 85 7.00 -4.66 -25.34
N PHE A 86 7.14 -5.90 -25.83
CA PHE A 86 8.07 -6.87 -25.26
C PHE A 86 9.52 -6.42 -25.43
N ASP A 87 9.87 -5.90 -26.60
CA ASP A 87 11.22 -5.38 -26.90
C ASP A 87 11.56 -4.17 -26.04
N ILE A 88 10.63 -3.22 -25.90
CA ILE A 88 10.80 -2.05 -25.02
C ILE A 88 11.03 -2.50 -23.58
N LYS A 89 10.21 -3.44 -23.07
CA LYS A 89 10.34 -3.97 -21.72
C LYS A 89 11.67 -4.69 -21.52
N SER A 90 12.10 -5.47 -22.51
CA SER A 90 13.34 -6.24 -22.47
C SER A 90 14.57 -5.33 -22.48
N LYS A 91 14.59 -4.31 -23.36
CA LYS A 91 15.64 -3.29 -23.40
C LYS A 91 15.74 -2.53 -22.08
N TYR A 92 14.61 -2.04 -21.57
CA TYR A 92 14.56 -1.36 -20.28
C TYR A 92 15.14 -2.22 -19.14
N PHE A 93 14.82 -3.52 -19.12
CA PHE A 93 15.34 -4.43 -18.12
C PHE A 93 16.85 -4.69 -18.29
N GLN A 94 17.34 -4.88 -19.52
CA GLN A 94 18.76 -5.04 -19.80
C GLN A 94 19.56 -3.79 -19.43
N ASP A 95 19.06 -2.60 -19.77
CA ASP A 95 19.68 -1.33 -19.44
C ASP A 95 19.71 -1.11 -17.92
N MET A 96 18.62 -1.45 -17.22
CA MET A 96 18.58 -1.41 -15.76
C MET A 96 19.63 -2.34 -15.14
N LEU A 97 19.75 -3.58 -15.62
CA LEU A 97 20.75 -4.53 -15.12
C LEU A 97 22.18 -4.07 -15.41
N ARG A 98 22.47 -3.56 -16.61
CA ARG A 98 23.79 -3.02 -16.98
C ARG A 98 24.23 -1.86 -16.09
N ASN A 99 23.28 -1.04 -15.67
CA ASN A 99 23.53 0.13 -14.82
C ASN A 99 23.52 -0.19 -13.32
N THR A 100 23.20 -1.44 -12.93
CA THR A 100 23.22 -1.89 -11.54
C THR A 100 24.65 -2.22 -11.14
N ASP A 101 25.23 -1.40 -10.28
CA ASP A 101 26.60 -1.56 -9.78
C ASP A 101 26.57 -1.73 -8.24
N PRO A 102 27.19 -2.79 -7.68
CA PRO A 102 27.22 -3.02 -6.24
C PRO A 102 27.93 -1.91 -5.44
N ASN A 103 28.81 -1.12 -6.07
CA ASN A 103 29.60 -0.07 -5.41
C ASN A 103 29.02 1.34 -5.57
N LYS A 104 27.95 1.54 -6.34
CA LYS A 104 27.30 2.85 -6.42
C LYS A 104 26.51 3.11 -5.15
N ASN A 105 26.92 4.12 -4.37
CA ASN A 105 26.25 4.66 -3.17
C ASN A 105 24.75 5.01 -3.37
N HIS A 106 24.26 5.01 -4.62
CA HIS A 106 22.86 5.24 -4.96
C HIS A 106 22.07 3.93 -5.05
N GLY A 107 21.85 3.23 -3.93
CA GLY A 107 20.69 2.37 -3.63
C GLY A 107 20.03 1.55 -4.76
N PHE A 108 20.78 1.11 -5.77
CA PHE A 108 20.31 0.33 -6.92
C PHE A 108 20.23 -1.14 -6.50
N ASN A 109 19.23 -1.43 -5.67
CA ASN A 109 18.98 -2.79 -5.21
C ASN A 109 18.36 -3.60 -6.34
N LEU A 110 19.01 -4.69 -6.74
CA LEU A 110 18.45 -5.72 -7.63
C LEU A 110 17.05 -6.18 -7.19
N TRP A 111 16.75 -6.11 -5.89
CA TRP A 111 15.41 -6.28 -5.33
C TRP A 111 14.38 -5.28 -5.89
N LYS A 112 14.69 -3.97 -5.97
CA LYS A 112 13.78 -2.97 -6.54
C LYS A 112 13.54 -3.25 -8.03
N ALA A 113 14.60 -3.63 -8.76
CA ALA A 113 14.54 -4.03 -10.16
C ALA A 113 13.60 -5.24 -10.38
N THR A 114 13.84 -6.32 -9.64
CA THR A 114 13.04 -7.56 -9.72
C THR A 114 11.60 -7.37 -9.24
N ARG A 115 11.38 -6.54 -8.21
CA ARG A 115 10.05 -6.16 -7.73
C ARG A 115 9.25 -5.44 -8.81
N CYS A 116 9.85 -4.51 -9.56
CA CYS A 116 9.19 -3.83 -10.67
C CYS A 116 8.78 -4.80 -11.79
N VAL A 117 9.61 -5.79 -12.11
CA VAL A 117 9.30 -6.81 -13.14
C VAL A 117 8.16 -7.73 -12.71
N LYS A 118 8.16 -8.14 -11.43
CA LYS A 118 7.13 -9.00 -10.84
C LYS A 118 5.87 -8.26 -10.43
N ARG A 119 5.86 -6.92 -10.46
CA ARG A 119 4.71 -6.11 -10.06
C ARG A 119 3.53 -6.43 -10.97
N GLN A 120 2.51 -7.04 -10.39
CA GLN A 120 1.24 -7.21 -11.07
C GLN A 120 0.58 -5.83 -11.24
N PRO A 121 -0.01 -5.54 -12.40
CA PRO A 121 -0.79 -4.33 -12.58
C PRO A 121 -1.92 -4.34 -11.54
N LEU A 122 -2.02 -3.27 -10.75
CA LEU A 122 -3.12 -3.10 -9.81
C LEU A 122 -4.43 -3.13 -10.60
N ARG A 123 -5.30 -4.09 -10.31
CA ARG A 123 -6.64 -4.12 -10.90
C ARG A 123 -7.42 -2.96 -10.29
N ARG A 124 -7.77 -1.96 -11.10
CA ARG A 124 -8.79 -0.97 -10.72
C ARG A 124 -10.15 -1.64 -10.89
N ILE A 125 -10.77 -2.02 -9.78
CA ILE A 125 -12.12 -2.58 -9.77
C ILE A 125 -13.10 -1.39 -9.83
N PRO A 126 -14.06 -1.38 -10.76
CA PRO A 126 -15.12 -0.38 -10.75
C PRO A 126 -15.91 -0.47 -9.43
N ILE A 127 -16.14 0.68 -8.79
CA ILE A 127 -16.91 0.77 -7.55
C ILE A 127 -18.33 1.16 -7.90
N MET A 128 -19.30 0.47 -7.29
CA MET A 128 -20.73 0.70 -7.46
C MET A 128 -21.29 1.25 -6.16
N ARG A 129 -22.09 2.32 -6.25
CA ARG A 129 -22.82 2.88 -5.12
C ARG A 129 -24.05 2.01 -4.78
N PRO A 130 -24.59 2.06 -3.55
CA PRO A 130 -25.89 1.46 -3.20
C PRO A 130 -27.03 1.76 -4.19
N ASP A 131 -27.01 2.93 -4.85
CA ASP A 131 -27.98 3.31 -5.89
C ASP A 131 -27.85 2.53 -7.21
N ASN A 132 -27.01 1.49 -7.26
CA ASN A 132 -26.72 0.68 -8.45
C ASN A 132 -26.09 1.48 -9.60
N THR A 133 -25.43 2.61 -9.27
CA THR A 133 -24.72 3.48 -10.21
C THR A 133 -23.21 3.32 -10.06
N TRP A 134 -22.47 3.36 -11.17
CA TRP A 134 -21.02 3.24 -11.18
C TRP A 134 -20.34 4.59 -10.90
N CYS A 135 -19.39 4.61 -9.96
CA CYS A 135 -18.56 5.79 -9.72
C CYS A 135 -17.69 6.08 -10.94
N ARG A 136 -17.73 7.32 -11.43
CA ARG A 136 -16.98 7.78 -12.62
C ARG A 136 -15.79 8.66 -12.27
N SER A 137 -15.83 9.34 -11.12
CA SER A 137 -14.76 10.23 -10.66
C SER A 137 -14.08 9.69 -9.40
N ASP A 138 -12.82 10.10 -9.17
CA ASP A 138 -12.08 9.73 -7.95
C ASP A 138 -12.76 10.31 -6.70
N ALA A 139 -13.44 11.46 -6.82
CA ALA A 139 -14.23 12.05 -5.74
C ALA A 139 -15.44 11.17 -5.37
N GLU A 140 -16.18 10.66 -6.37
CA GLU A 140 -17.29 9.73 -6.14
C GLU A 140 -16.82 8.39 -5.55
N ILE A 141 -15.63 7.93 -5.94
CA ILE A 141 -15.01 6.72 -5.36
C ILE A 141 -14.69 6.97 -3.88
N ALA A 142 -14.07 8.10 -3.56
CA ALA A 142 -13.73 8.45 -2.20
C ALA A 142 -14.98 8.60 -1.31
N SER A 143 -16.04 9.21 -1.84
CA SER A 143 -17.31 9.35 -1.12
C SER A 143 -17.95 7.99 -0.87
N ALA A 144 -18.09 7.14 -1.90
CA ALA A 144 -18.69 5.81 -1.75
C ALA A 144 -17.90 4.93 -0.79
N PHE A 145 -16.58 5.09 -0.73
CA PHE A 145 -15.74 4.39 0.23
C PHE A 145 -15.95 4.93 1.65
N ALA A 146 -16.08 6.25 1.83
CA ALA A 146 -16.38 6.86 3.12
C ALA A 146 -17.75 6.41 3.66
N ASP A 147 -18.78 6.43 2.81
CA ASP A 147 -20.14 5.99 3.16
C ASP A 147 -20.16 4.52 3.65
N GLU A 148 -19.44 3.64 2.95
CA GLU A 148 -19.32 2.22 3.33
C GLU A 148 -18.56 2.04 4.65
N LEU A 149 -17.49 2.82 4.88
CA LEU A 149 -16.78 2.79 6.15
C LEU A 149 -17.65 3.30 7.30
N GLU A 150 -18.38 4.39 7.08
CA GLU A 150 -19.34 4.92 8.06
C GLU A 150 -20.34 3.83 8.44
N GLY A 151 -21.02 3.21 7.47
CA GLY A 151 -21.97 2.13 7.74
C GLY A 151 -21.35 0.89 8.41
N ARG A 152 -20.07 0.60 8.17
CA ARG A 152 -19.37 -0.52 8.83
C ARG A 152 -18.96 -0.20 10.26
N PHE A 153 -18.61 1.05 10.52
CA PHE A 153 -18.11 1.52 11.81
C PHE A 153 -19.17 2.17 12.68
N THR A 154 -20.40 2.37 12.19
CA THR A 154 -21.55 2.67 13.03
C THR A 154 -21.81 1.49 13.96
N PRO A 155 -21.70 1.66 15.30
CA PRO A 155 -21.97 0.60 16.23
C PRO A 155 -23.39 0.05 16.00
N PHE A 156 -23.53 -1.26 15.88
CA PHE A 156 -24.84 -1.86 15.88
C PHE A 156 -25.51 -1.56 17.23
N ALA A 157 -26.73 -1.02 17.20
CA ALA A 157 -27.56 -0.82 18.39
C ALA A 157 -28.08 -2.17 18.93
N LEU A 158 -27.15 -3.05 19.31
CA LEU A 158 -27.44 -4.36 19.91
C LEU A 158 -27.83 -4.21 21.37
N ALA A 159 -27.36 -3.16 22.03
CA ALA A 159 -27.65 -2.87 23.42
C ALA A 159 -28.88 -1.94 23.54
N SER A 160 -29.77 -2.23 24.48
CA SER A 160 -30.87 -1.33 24.81
C SER A 160 -30.33 -0.02 25.40
N PRO A 161 -31.10 1.09 25.35
CA PRO A 161 -30.70 2.36 25.96
C PRO A 161 -30.35 2.24 27.44
N SER A 162 -31.02 1.33 28.16
CA SER A 162 -30.70 1.02 29.55
C SER A 162 -29.33 0.35 29.72
N GLN A 163 -28.97 -0.61 28.85
CA GLN A 163 -27.66 -1.27 28.91
C GLN A 163 -26.52 -0.30 28.58
N VAL A 164 -26.74 0.62 27.63
CA VAL A 164 -25.80 1.70 27.30
C VAL A 164 -25.62 2.62 28.50
N GLN A 165 -26.72 3.04 29.14
CA GLN A 165 -26.67 3.86 30.33
C GLN A 165 -25.93 3.14 31.48
N ASP A 166 -26.21 1.87 31.72
CA ASP A 166 -25.55 1.09 32.78
C ASP A 166 -24.03 0.97 32.52
N THR A 167 -23.63 0.77 31.26
CA THR A 167 -22.20 0.72 30.90
C THR A 167 -21.52 2.08 31.03
N GLU A 168 -22.15 3.17 30.59
CA GLU A 168 -21.62 4.52 30.80
C GLU A 168 -21.51 4.86 32.29
N THR A 169 -22.50 4.46 33.09
CA THR A 169 -22.47 4.71 34.54
C THR A 169 -21.36 3.91 35.21
N PHE A 170 -21.10 2.68 34.74
CA PHE A 170 -19.99 1.86 35.20
C PHE A 170 -18.61 2.41 34.79
N LEU A 171 -18.45 2.86 33.54
CA LEU A 171 -17.19 3.40 33.03
C LEU A 171 -16.84 4.76 33.65
N ASN A 172 -17.85 5.59 33.93
CA ASN A 172 -17.69 6.91 34.55
C ASN A 172 -17.74 6.86 36.08
N ALA A 173 -17.99 5.69 36.68
CA ALA A 173 -17.87 5.54 38.12
C ALA A 173 -16.41 5.76 38.52
N ASP A 174 -16.19 6.50 39.62
CA ASP A 174 -14.87 6.68 40.18
C ASP A 174 -14.26 5.30 40.45
N LEU A 175 -13.20 4.98 39.70
CA LEU A 175 -12.43 3.78 39.92
C LEU A 175 -11.92 3.85 41.36
N ALA A 176 -12.27 2.85 42.18
CA ALA A 176 -11.62 2.66 43.46
C ALA A 176 -10.10 2.72 43.23
N PRO A 177 -9.33 3.36 44.12
CA PRO A 177 -7.89 3.56 43.91
C PRO A 177 -7.25 2.24 43.52
N ILE A 178 -6.75 2.20 42.28
CA ILE A 178 -6.15 1.00 41.70
C ILE A 178 -5.06 0.57 42.66
N GLN A 179 -5.21 -0.61 43.28
CA GLN A 179 -4.14 -1.18 44.07
C GLN A 179 -2.94 -1.32 43.14
N ALA A 180 -1.79 -0.78 43.57
CA ALA A 180 -0.56 -0.86 42.80
C ALA A 180 -0.34 -2.31 42.36
N ILE A 181 -0.17 -2.52 41.05
CA ILE A 181 0.13 -3.84 40.51
C ILE A 181 1.38 -4.34 41.23
N THR A 182 1.27 -5.42 42.00
CA THR A 182 2.43 -5.97 42.68
C THR A 182 3.42 -6.44 41.63
N PRO A 183 4.70 -6.03 41.70
CA PRO A 183 5.69 -6.47 40.75
C PRO A 183 5.81 -7.99 40.80
N ILE A 184 5.51 -8.64 39.68
CA ILE A 184 5.54 -10.10 39.57
C ILE A 184 7.00 -10.53 39.50
N ALA A 185 7.44 -11.35 40.45
CA ALA A 185 8.78 -11.92 40.42
C ALA A 185 8.88 -12.96 39.29
N PRO A 186 10.03 -13.04 38.57
CA PRO A 186 10.19 -13.98 37.45
C PRO A 186 9.98 -15.46 37.83
N GLY A 187 10.17 -15.82 39.11
CA GLY A 187 9.86 -17.17 39.62
C GLY A 187 8.35 -17.44 39.76
N GLU A 188 7.54 -16.42 40.04
CA GLU A 188 6.08 -16.55 40.12
C GLU A 188 5.46 -16.73 38.73
N VAL A 189 6.06 -16.09 37.71
CA VAL A 189 5.76 -16.34 36.30
C VAL A 189 5.98 -17.83 35.98
N ALA A 190 7.18 -18.35 36.22
CA ALA A 190 7.51 -19.75 35.92
C ALA A 190 6.57 -20.76 36.61
N TYR A 191 6.16 -20.49 37.85
CA TYR A 191 5.19 -21.32 38.58
C TYR A 191 3.80 -21.30 37.93
N ARG A 192 3.27 -20.12 37.58
CA ARG A 192 1.94 -20.02 36.95
C ARG A 192 1.88 -20.55 35.52
N PHE A 193 3.01 -20.55 34.81
CA PHE A 193 3.14 -21.18 33.49
C PHE A 193 3.33 -22.70 33.56
N ALA A 194 3.66 -23.28 34.72
CA ALA A 194 3.80 -24.72 34.89
C ALA A 194 2.45 -25.46 34.93
N ASP A 195 1.39 -24.79 35.42
CA ASP A 195 0.02 -25.32 35.48
C ASP A 195 -0.74 -25.18 34.14
N LEU A 196 -0.20 -24.43 33.19
CA LEU A 196 -0.77 -24.34 31.84
C LEU A 196 -0.40 -25.61 31.08
N SER A 197 -1.41 -26.34 30.59
CA SER A 197 -1.20 -27.50 29.72
C SER A 197 -0.25 -27.11 28.59
N PRO A 198 0.73 -27.96 28.23
CA PRO A 198 1.76 -27.58 27.27
C PRO A 198 1.12 -27.12 25.97
N LEU A 199 1.18 -25.81 25.71
CA LEU A 199 0.87 -25.26 24.41
C LEU A 199 1.80 -25.97 23.42
N LYS A 200 1.21 -26.49 22.32
CA LYS A 200 1.88 -27.35 21.35
C LYS A 200 3.33 -26.90 21.08
N PRO A 201 4.31 -27.82 21.10
CA PRO A 201 5.75 -27.51 21.15
C PRO A 201 6.27 -26.62 20.00
N LEU A 202 5.50 -26.49 18.92
CA LEU A 202 5.84 -25.65 17.77
C LEU A 202 5.82 -24.15 18.07
N ALA A 203 4.99 -23.68 19.01
CA ALA A 203 4.87 -22.25 19.35
C ALA A 203 6.00 -21.76 20.28
N MET A 204 6.48 -22.62 21.18
CA MET A 204 7.57 -22.30 22.11
C MET A 204 8.95 -22.23 21.42
N MET A 205 9.17 -23.06 20.40
CA MET A 205 10.41 -23.05 19.61
C MET A 205 10.60 -21.74 18.82
N ALA A 206 9.49 -21.11 18.39
CA ALA A 206 9.53 -19.87 17.62
C ALA A 206 9.89 -18.64 18.47
N LEU A 207 9.34 -18.53 19.69
CA LEU A 207 9.60 -17.40 20.59
C LEU A 207 11.00 -17.47 21.23
N THR A 208 11.48 -18.67 21.54
CA THR A 208 12.81 -18.86 22.15
C THR A 208 13.96 -18.66 21.16
N ALA A 209 13.79 -19.00 19.88
CA ALA A 209 14.81 -18.78 18.85
C ALA A 209 15.02 -17.29 18.50
N GLU A 210 14.03 -16.44 18.77
CA GLU A 210 14.10 -15.01 18.47
C GLU A 210 14.76 -14.20 19.59
N LEU A 211 14.64 -14.65 20.86
CA LEU A 211 15.28 -14.02 22.02
C LEU A 211 16.74 -14.46 22.24
N LEU A 212 17.18 -15.57 21.63
CA LEU A 212 18.52 -16.14 21.83
C LEU A 212 19.47 -15.96 20.64
N ARG A 213 19.23 -14.99 19.74
CA ARG A 213 20.21 -14.61 18.70
C ARG A 213 21.19 -13.56 19.24
N PRO A 214 22.43 -13.92 19.63
CA PRO A 214 23.45 -12.93 19.95
C PRO A 214 23.83 -12.12 18.71
N SER A 215 23.76 -10.80 18.86
CA SER A 215 24.32 -9.79 17.96
C SER A 215 25.79 -10.07 17.69
N GLN A 216 26.09 -10.72 16.56
CA GLN A 216 27.44 -10.75 16.01
C GLN A 216 27.72 -9.36 15.38
N ARG A 217 28.31 -8.46 16.18
CA ARG A 217 29.14 -7.37 15.64
C ARG A 217 30.35 -8.04 14.99
N ARG A 218 30.57 -7.79 13.70
CA ARG A 218 31.87 -8.02 13.06
C ARG A 218 32.46 -6.65 12.71
N GLU A 219 33.69 -6.49 13.18
CA GLU A 219 34.71 -5.54 12.71
C GLU A 219 34.90 -5.62 11.19
#